data_AF-A0A1F5EQA1-F1
#
_entry.id   AF-A0A1F5EQA1-F1
#
_cell.length_a   1.000
_cell.length_b   1.000
_cell.length_c   1.000
_cell.angle_alpha   90.00
_cell.angle_beta   90.00
_cell.angle_gamma   90.00
#
_symmetry.space_group_name_H-M   'P 1'
#
loop_
_entity.id
_entity.type
_entity.pdbx_description
1 polymer ?
#
loop_
_entity_poly.entity_id
_entity_poly.type
_entity_poly.pdbx_seq_one_letter_code
_entity_poly.pdbx_strand_id
1 'polypeptide(L)'
;LQNIHDGVDLFDSHKFFQNREGLWRSDAFAERISSVAKKTERIQLPNPIDGFTLPKNMSDVEIRKELGDNQVFSATEACIVITGMISRQPNGENGDLVNDGKANIFYVRGKDDKVFTVDVGWYVVNREWCVGARHFGDVRWSAGDRGFSRNSIFRP
;
A
#
# COMPACT_ATOMS: atom_id res chain seq x y z
N LEU A 1 -6.13 -31.79 -31.87
CA LEU A 1 -6.54 -30.47 -31.34
C LEU A 1 -5.75 -30.25 -30.07
N GLN A 2 -4.78 -29.34 -30.14
CA GLN A 2 -3.75 -29.10 -29.13
C GLN A 2 -4.40 -28.57 -27.85
N ASN A 3 -4.07 -29.17 -26.71
CA ASN A 3 -4.39 -28.64 -25.38
C ASN A 3 -3.72 -27.27 -25.22
N ILE A 4 -4.51 -26.20 -25.12
CA ILE A 4 -4.03 -24.88 -24.76
C ILE A 4 -3.89 -24.88 -23.23
N HIS A 5 -2.66 -24.78 -22.74
CA HIS A 5 -2.39 -24.56 -21.32
C HIS A 5 -2.85 -23.14 -20.94
N ASP A 6 -3.86 -23.03 -20.09
CA ASP A 6 -4.26 -21.81 -19.39
C ASP A 6 -3.19 -21.39 -18.36
N GLY A 7 -2.04 -20.90 -18.86
CA GLY A 7 -0.86 -20.57 -18.07
C GLY A 7 -0.64 -19.07 -17.92
N VAL A 8 -1.62 -18.31 -17.41
CA VAL A 8 -1.37 -16.92 -17.01
C VAL A 8 -0.56 -16.94 -15.70
N ASP A 9 0.70 -16.54 -15.74
CA ASP A 9 1.53 -16.36 -14.54
C ASP A 9 0.99 -15.14 -13.76
N LEU A 10 0.16 -15.41 -12.75
CA LEU A 10 -0.44 -14.38 -11.92
C LEU A 10 0.63 -13.75 -11.02
N PHE A 11 0.57 -12.43 -10.90
CA PHE A 11 1.39 -11.67 -9.97
C PHE A 11 1.08 -12.07 -8.53
N ASP A 12 2.11 -12.52 -7.84
CA ASP A 12 2.11 -12.87 -6.43
C ASP A 12 2.80 -11.76 -5.62
N SER A 13 1.98 -10.89 -5.04
CA SER A 13 2.47 -9.79 -4.21
C SER A 13 3.20 -10.27 -2.97
N HIS A 14 2.94 -11.49 -2.47
CA HIS A 14 3.63 -12.00 -1.29
C HIS A 14 5.11 -12.13 -1.61
N LYS A 15 5.47 -12.75 -2.74
CA LYS A 15 6.86 -12.91 -3.17
C LYS A 15 7.59 -11.57 -3.25
N PHE A 16 6.91 -10.52 -3.73
CA PHE A 16 7.47 -9.17 -3.76
C PHE A 16 7.81 -8.67 -2.35
N PHE A 17 6.89 -8.80 -1.40
CA PHE A 17 7.14 -8.33 -0.03
C PHE A 17 8.10 -9.24 0.76
N GLN A 18 8.25 -10.53 0.41
CA GLN A 18 9.16 -11.44 1.13
C GLN A 18 10.62 -11.27 0.70
N ASN A 19 10.87 -11.13 -0.60
CA ASN A 19 12.19 -11.41 -1.19
C ASN A 19 12.85 -10.20 -1.84
N ARG A 20 12.26 -9.01 -1.71
CA ARG A 20 12.78 -7.80 -2.34
C ARG A 20 13.90 -7.18 -1.48
N GLU A 21 15.08 -7.05 -2.07
CA GLU A 21 16.16 -6.24 -1.50
C GLU A 21 15.72 -4.77 -1.37
N GLY A 22 16.13 -4.11 -0.28
CA GLY A 22 15.70 -2.74 0.02
C GLY A 22 14.23 -2.63 0.42
N LEU A 23 13.65 -3.71 0.97
CA LEU A 23 12.30 -3.68 1.52
C LEU A 23 12.21 -4.50 2.81
N TRP A 24 11.84 -3.81 3.89
CA TRP A 24 11.41 -4.43 5.13
C TRP A 24 9.88 -4.47 5.21
N ARG A 25 9.32 -5.55 5.76
CA ARG A 25 7.89 -5.68 6.06
C ARG A 25 7.71 -6.10 7.50
N SER A 26 6.65 -5.64 8.13
CA SER A 26 6.29 -6.11 9.48
C SER A 26 5.55 -7.46 9.44
N ASP A 27 5.66 -8.21 10.53
CA ASP A 27 4.87 -9.44 10.73
C ASP A 27 3.37 -9.14 10.72
N ALA A 28 2.95 -8.01 11.32
CA ALA A 28 1.56 -7.59 11.31
C ALA A 28 1.04 -7.38 9.88
N PHE A 29 1.83 -6.78 8.99
CA PHE A 29 1.45 -6.66 7.57
C PHE A 29 1.35 -8.03 6.91
N ALA A 30 2.33 -8.91 7.14
CA ALA A 30 2.33 -10.26 6.60
C ALA A 30 1.10 -11.06 7.03
N GLU A 31 0.75 -11.03 8.32
CA GLU A 31 -0.33 -11.81 8.90
C GLU A 31 -1.73 -11.26 8.60
N ARG A 32 -1.89 -9.94 8.60
CA ARG A 32 -3.22 -9.30 8.56
C ARG A 32 -3.62 -8.86 7.16
N ILE A 33 -2.65 -8.53 6.31
CA ILE A 33 -2.89 -7.99 4.97
C ILE A 33 -2.40 -8.98 3.93
N SER A 34 -1.10 -9.28 3.91
CA SER A 34 -0.51 -10.12 2.87
C SER A 34 -1.20 -11.47 2.86
N SER A 35 -1.36 -12.17 3.98
CA SER A 35 -1.92 -13.53 4.05
C SER A 35 -3.28 -13.76 3.37
N VAL A 36 -4.07 -12.69 3.17
CA VAL A 36 -5.40 -12.75 2.53
C VAL A 36 -5.44 -12.10 1.14
N ALA A 37 -4.34 -11.50 0.68
CA ALA A 37 -4.22 -10.98 -0.67
C ALA A 37 -4.12 -12.13 -1.69
N LYS A 38 -4.85 -12.02 -2.79
CA LYS A 38 -4.90 -13.04 -3.85
C LYS A 38 -3.86 -12.76 -4.92
N LYS A 39 -3.40 -13.81 -5.59
CA LYS A 39 -2.69 -13.67 -6.86
C LYS A 39 -3.63 -13.07 -7.91
N THR A 40 -3.11 -12.23 -8.76
CA THR A 40 -3.89 -11.45 -9.73
C THR A 40 -3.07 -11.16 -10.97
N GLU A 41 -3.70 -10.82 -12.07
CA GLU A 41 -3.00 -10.19 -13.18
C GLU A 41 -2.40 -8.85 -12.73
N ARG A 42 -1.26 -8.47 -13.32
CA ARG A 42 -0.70 -7.14 -13.08
C ARG A 42 -1.62 -6.10 -13.70
N ILE A 43 -2.08 -5.16 -12.90
CA ILE A 43 -2.74 -3.96 -13.41
C ILE A 43 -1.70 -2.87 -13.67
N GLN A 44 -1.90 -2.13 -14.76
CA GLN A 44 -1.14 -0.91 -14.99
C GLN A 44 -1.78 0.21 -14.20
N LEU A 45 -1.06 0.70 -13.19
CA LEU A 45 -1.51 1.82 -12.38
C LEU A 45 -1.32 3.13 -13.14
N PRO A 46 -2.22 4.11 -12.96
CA PRO A 46 -1.97 5.48 -13.41
C PRO A 46 -0.69 6.01 -12.74
N ASN A 47 -0.01 6.94 -13.43
CA ASN A 47 1.16 7.65 -12.92
C ASN A 47 1.01 9.14 -13.29
N PRO A 48 0.98 10.07 -12.31
CA PRO A 48 1.09 9.83 -10.87
C PRO A 48 -0.19 9.26 -10.26
N ILE A 49 -0.05 8.64 -9.09
CA ILE A 49 -1.19 8.28 -8.23
C ILE A 49 -1.46 9.43 -7.26
N ASP A 50 -2.68 9.96 -7.29
CA ASP A 50 -3.07 11.05 -6.42
C ASP A 50 -3.20 10.60 -4.95
N GLY A 51 -2.68 11.44 -4.06
CA GLY A 51 -2.73 11.26 -2.61
C GLY A 51 -2.85 12.61 -1.92
N PHE A 52 -3.39 12.61 -0.71
CA PHE A 52 -3.64 13.78 0.12
C PHE A 52 -2.54 13.93 1.18
N THR A 53 -1.79 15.04 1.12
CA THR A 53 -0.81 15.38 2.15
C THR A 53 -1.52 15.98 3.36
N LEU A 54 -1.28 15.41 4.54
CA LEU A 54 -1.87 15.85 5.79
C LEU A 54 -1.38 17.27 6.14
N PRO A 55 -2.28 18.27 6.25
CA PRO A 55 -1.90 19.65 6.57
C PRO A 55 -1.57 19.85 8.06
N LYS A 56 -1.95 18.89 8.91
CA LYS A 56 -1.76 18.89 10.36
C LYS A 56 -1.73 17.45 10.87
N ASN A 57 -1.50 17.27 12.16
CA ASN A 57 -1.60 15.94 12.76
C ASN A 57 -3.06 15.47 12.76
N MET A 58 -3.32 14.27 12.24
CA MET A 58 -4.67 13.74 12.06
C MET A 58 -4.78 12.29 12.51
N SER A 59 -5.93 11.93 13.07
CA SER A 59 -6.31 10.53 13.34
C SER A 59 -6.79 9.84 12.07
N ASP A 60 -6.85 8.52 12.11
CA ASP A 60 -7.37 7.73 10.98
C ASP A 60 -8.81 8.11 10.58
N VAL A 61 -9.64 8.47 11.55
CA VAL A 61 -11.02 8.92 11.30
C VAL A 61 -11.03 10.26 10.55
N GLU A 62 -10.16 11.19 10.94
CA GLU A 62 -10.03 12.49 10.27
C GLU A 62 -9.51 12.32 8.84
N ILE A 63 -8.49 11.49 8.63
CA ILE A 63 -7.91 11.26 7.29
C ILE A 63 -8.93 10.60 6.38
N ARG A 64 -9.62 9.54 6.84
CA ARG A 64 -10.67 8.87 6.05
C ARG A 64 -11.80 9.80 5.64
N LYS A 65 -12.09 10.82 6.45
CA LYS A 65 -13.10 11.84 6.13
C LYS A 65 -12.62 12.74 4.99
N GLU A 66 -11.35 13.17 5.00
CA GLU A 66 -10.76 13.96 3.91
C GLU A 66 -10.65 13.16 2.60
N LEU A 67 -10.35 11.86 2.68
CA LEU A 67 -10.25 10.99 1.50
C LEU A 67 -11.61 10.69 0.83
N GLY A 68 -12.73 11.00 1.48
CA GLY A 68 -14.08 10.74 1.00
C GLY A 68 -14.48 9.26 1.04
N ASP A 69 -15.57 8.92 0.33
CA ASP A 69 -16.11 7.55 0.27
C ASP A 69 -15.18 6.60 -0.50
N ASN A 70 -15.37 5.28 -0.37
CA ASN A 70 -14.59 4.26 -1.09
C ASN A 70 -13.07 4.35 -0.90
N GLN A 71 -12.59 4.89 0.22
CA GLN A 71 -11.17 5.03 0.55
C GLN A 71 -10.49 3.73 1.05
N VAL A 72 -11.26 2.66 1.25
CA VAL A 72 -10.76 1.37 1.77
C VAL A 72 -10.47 0.42 0.61
N PHE A 73 -9.21 0.02 0.49
CA PHE A 73 -8.74 -1.00 -0.45
C PHE A 73 -9.05 -2.40 0.07
N SER A 74 -9.28 -3.36 -0.82
CA SER A 74 -9.06 -4.76 -0.48
C SER A 74 -7.56 -5.04 -0.28
N ALA A 75 -7.21 -6.09 0.47
CA ALA A 75 -5.82 -6.52 0.64
C ALA A 75 -5.11 -6.75 -0.71
N THR A 76 -5.78 -7.38 -1.68
CA THR A 76 -5.23 -7.60 -3.02
C THR A 76 -4.92 -6.28 -3.72
N GLU A 77 -5.86 -5.34 -3.77
CA GLU A 77 -5.67 -4.04 -4.42
C GLU A 77 -4.53 -3.25 -3.74
N ALA A 78 -4.54 -3.15 -2.41
CA ALA A 78 -3.52 -2.44 -1.66
C ALA A 78 -2.12 -2.99 -1.94
N CYS A 79 -1.97 -4.32 -1.90
CA CYS A 79 -0.71 -4.97 -2.23
C CYS A 79 -0.25 -4.62 -3.64
N ILE A 80 -1.10 -4.72 -4.67
CA ILE A 80 -0.70 -4.38 -6.04
C ILE A 80 -0.28 -2.91 -6.13
N VAL A 81 -1.07 -2.00 -5.58
CA VAL A 81 -0.79 -0.56 -5.60
C VAL A 81 0.55 -0.24 -4.96
N ILE A 82 0.78 -0.73 -3.75
CA ILE A 82 2.03 -0.50 -3.00
C ILE A 82 3.22 -1.10 -3.75
N THR A 83 3.12 -2.33 -4.27
CA THR A 83 4.21 -2.93 -5.05
C THR A 83 4.53 -2.12 -6.31
N GLY A 84 3.50 -1.59 -6.99
CA GLY A 84 3.67 -0.78 -8.19
C GLY A 84 4.36 0.55 -7.91
N MET A 85 3.96 1.24 -6.85
CA MET A 85 4.60 2.49 -6.40
C MET A 85 6.06 2.26 -5.99
N ILE A 86 6.33 1.25 -5.15
CA ILE A 86 7.70 0.91 -4.72
C ILE A 86 8.56 0.49 -5.92
N SER A 87 7.99 -0.20 -6.91
CA SER A 87 8.71 -0.59 -8.13
C SER A 87 9.08 0.59 -9.02
N ARG A 88 8.35 1.72 -8.91
CA ARG A 88 8.69 2.99 -9.59
C ARG A 88 9.71 3.83 -8.83
N GLN A 89 9.88 3.55 -7.53
CA GLN A 89 10.82 4.25 -6.65
C GLN A 89 11.74 3.25 -5.91
N PRO A 90 12.39 2.27 -6.59
CA PRO A 90 13.15 1.21 -5.95
C PRO A 90 14.15 1.64 -4.87
N ASN A 91 14.79 2.81 -5.02
CA ASN A 91 15.83 3.29 -4.12
C ASN A 91 15.40 4.55 -3.35
N GLY A 92 14.08 4.74 -3.18
CA GLY A 92 13.55 5.89 -2.46
C GLY A 92 13.73 7.19 -3.23
N GLU A 93 13.85 7.17 -4.56
CA GLU A 93 13.79 8.37 -5.39
C GLU A 93 12.39 9.02 -5.37
N ASN A 94 12.29 10.24 -5.90
CA ASN A 94 11.03 10.99 -5.94
C ASN A 94 10.00 10.30 -6.82
N GLY A 95 8.74 10.28 -6.36
CA GLY A 95 7.62 9.71 -7.11
C GLY A 95 6.29 9.82 -6.35
N ASP A 96 5.45 8.78 -6.46
CA ASP A 96 4.13 8.72 -5.84
C ASP A 96 4.20 8.71 -4.31
N LEU A 97 5.12 7.93 -3.74
CA LEU A 97 5.34 7.81 -2.31
C LEU A 97 6.26 8.93 -1.83
N VAL A 98 5.91 9.57 -0.71
CA VAL A 98 6.84 10.44 0.01
C VAL A 98 7.96 9.60 0.61
N ASN A 99 9.18 10.12 0.53
CA ASN A 99 10.45 9.42 0.81
C ASN A 99 11.31 10.14 1.87
N ASP A 100 10.78 11.18 2.52
CA ASP A 100 11.48 12.05 3.48
C ASP A 100 11.25 11.64 4.95
N GLY A 101 11.04 10.33 5.17
CA GLY A 101 10.75 9.76 6.50
C GLY A 101 9.28 9.91 6.95
N LYS A 102 8.43 10.51 6.11
CA LYS A 102 6.97 10.58 6.31
C LYS A 102 6.28 9.27 5.93
N ALA A 103 5.13 9.03 6.55
CA ALA A 103 4.33 7.85 6.27
C ALA A 103 3.42 8.06 5.05
N ASN A 104 3.29 7.01 4.23
CA ASN A 104 2.29 6.88 3.19
C ASN A 104 1.20 5.92 3.70
N ILE A 105 -0.03 6.40 3.82
CA ILE A 105 -1.11 5.77 4.59
C ILE A 105 -2.17 5.21 3.65
N PHE A 106 -2.48 3.93 3.82
CA PHE A 106 -3.52 3.22 3.08
C PHE A 106 -4.48 2.55 4.07
N TYR A 107 -5.79 2.63 3.81
CA TYR A 107 -6.78 1.90 4.59
C TYR A 107 -7.13 0.61 3.88
N VAL A 108 -6.93 -0.52 4.55
CA VAL A 108 -6.99 -1.84 3.90
C VAL A 108 -7.90 -2.77 4.68
N ARG A 109 -8.89 -3.33 4.00
CA ARG A 109 -9.70 -4.44 4.48
C ARG A 109 -8.87 -5.72 4.36
N GLY A 110 -8.46 -6.25 5.51
CA GLY A 110 -7.59 -7.40 5.65
C GLY A 110 -8.31 -8.62 6.23
N LYS A 111 -7.56 -9.40 7.01
CA LYS A 111 -8.03 -10.61 7.67
C LYS A 111 -9.27 -10.36 8.52
N ASP A 112 -10.19 -11.34 8.51
CA ASP A 112 -11.47 -11.30 9.23
C ASP A 112 -12.36 -10.09 8.87
N ASP A 113 -12.23 -9.58 7.65
CA ASP A 113 -12.93 -8.39 7.13
C ASP A 113 -12.67 -7.09 7.91
N LYS A 114 -11.64 -7.08 8.78
CA LYS A 114 -11.27 -5.90 9.57
C LYS A 114 -10.51 -4.89 8.73
N VAL A 115 -10.73 -3.61 9.02
CA VAL A 115 -9.97 -2.51 8.43
C VAL A 115 -8.73 -2.25 9.27
N PHE A 116 -7.58 -2.19 8.60
CA PHE A 116 -6.29 -1.86 9.17
C PHE A 116 -5.73 -0.62 8.49
N THR A 117 -4.81 0.05 9.18
CA THR A 117 -4.00 1.11 8.61
C THR A 117 -2.67 0.52 8.17
N VAL A 118 -2.34 0.66 6.89
CA VAL A 118 -1.06 0.24 6.30
C VAL A 118 -0.20 1.47 6.07
N ASP A 119 0.97 1.49 6.67
CA ASP A 119 1.96 2.54 6.51
C ASP A 119 3.16 2.08 5.67
N VAL A 120 3.53 2.90 4.68
CA VAL A 120 4.73 2.71 3.86
C VAL A 120 5.65 3.91 4.05
N GLY A 121 6.91 3.68 4.41
CA GLY A 121 7.88 4.75 4.64
C GLY A 121 9.24 4.41 4.07
N TRP A 122 10.01 5.43 3.65
CA TRP A 122 11.40 5.25 3.25
C TRP A 122 12.32 5.45 4.45
N TYR A 123 13.13 4.44 4.75
CA TYR A 123 14.13 4.52 5.82
C TYR A 123 15.51 4.77 5.24
N VAL A 124 15.92 6.04 5.23
CA VAL A 124 17.15 6.53 4.58
C VAL A 124 18.41 5.83 5.08
N VAL A 125 18.47 5.49 6.38
CA VAL A 125 19.67 4.88 7.00
C VAL A 125 19.95 3.50 6.40
N ASN A 126 18.93 2.66 6.28
CA ASN A 126 19.07 1.31 5.72
C ASN A 126 18.86 1.28 4.20
N ARG A 127 18.44 2.40 3.60
CA ARG A 127 18.06 2.50 2.18
C ARG A 127 17.00 1.48 1.80
N GLU A 128 15.95 1.40 2.61
CA GLU A 128 14.86 0.44 2.42
C GLU A 128 13.48 1.07 2.57
N TRP A 129 12.51 0.52 1.84
CA TRP A 129 11.10 0.77 2.08
C TRP A 129 10.60 -0.11 3.22
N CYS A 130 9.95 0.49 4.20
CA CYS A 130 9.30 -0.21 5.29
C CYS A 130 7.79 -0.28 5.04
N VAL A 131 7.20 -1.47 5.13
CA VAL A 131 5.75 -1.68 4.99
C VAL A 131 5.19 -2.28 6.27
N GLY A 132 4.33 -1.52 6.96
CA GLY A 132 3.71 -1.87 8.23
C GLY A 132 2.20 -2.05 8.15
N ALA A 133 1.61 -2.64 9.19
CA ALA A 133 0.16 -2.64 9.40
C ALA A 133 -0.15 -2.47 10.89
N ARG A 134 -1.16 -1.65 11.20
CA ARG A 134 -1.61 -1.29 12.55
C ARG A 134 -3.13 -1.40 12.64
N HIS A 135 -3.70 -1.48 13.85
CA HIS A 135 -5.16 -1.38 13.95
C HIS A 135 -5.60 0.05 13.63
N PHE A 136 -6.79 0.13 13.05
CA PHE A 136 -7.41 1.41 12.75
C PHE A 136 -7.62 2.23 14.04
N GLY A 137 -7.11 3.45 14.08
CA GLY A 137 -7.23 4.36 15.21
C GLY A 137 -6.12 4.28 16.25
N ASP A 138 -5.13 3.40 16.08
CA ASP A 138 -4.04 3.21 17.05
C ASP A 138 -3.09 4.43 17.14
N VAL A 139 -2.99 5.22 16.06
CA VAL A 139 -1.95 6.24 15.89
C VAL A 139 -2.55 7.56 15.40
N ARG A 140 -1.97 8.67 15.88
CA ARG A 140 -2.12 9.98 15.23
C ARG A 140 -0.96 10.20 14.26
N TRP A 141 -1.30 10.44 13.01
CA TRP A 141 -0.35 10.71 11.95
C TRP A 141 0.09 12.17 11.98
N SER A 142 1.29 12.42 11.48
CA SER A 142 1.93 13.72 11.53
C SER A 142 1.59 14.56 10.30
N ALA A 143 1.68 15.88 10.44
CA ALA A 143 1.68 16.77 9.29
C ALA A 143 2.79 16.36 8.29
N GLY A 144 2.43 16.37 7.01
CA GLY A 144 3.30 15.93 5.90
C GLY A 144 3.19 14.43 5.56
N ASP A 145 2.59 13.59 6.41
CA ASP A 145 2.24 12.22 5.99
C ASP A 145 1.22 12.28 4.84
N ARG A 146 1.15 11.24 4.02
CA ARG A 146 0.35 11.22 2.79
C ARG A 146 -0.65 10.09 2.77
N GLY A 147 -1.95 10.40 2.75
CA GLY A 147 -3.03 9.42 2.63
C GLY A 147 -3.39 9.13 1.18
N PHE A 148 -3.69 7.87 0.86
CA PHE A 148 -4.11 7.45 -0.48
C PHE A 148 -5.54 6.90 -0.45
N SER A 149 -6.29 7.22 -1.50
CA SER A 149 -7.66 6.73 -1.70
C SER A 149 -7.71 5.75 -2.87
N ARG A 150 -8.54 4.71 -2.74
CA ARG A 150 -8.80 3.76 -3.84
C ARG A 150 -9.43 4.47 -5.05
N ASN A 151 -10.21 5.53 -4.83
CA ASN A 151 -10.86 6.29 -5.90
C ASN A 151 -9.87 6.97 -6.86
N SER A 152 -8.68 7.33 -6.37
CA SER A 152 -7.63 7.93 -7.20
C SER A 152 -7.12 6.96 -8.28
N ILE A 153 -7.37 5.66 -8.10
CA ILE A 153 -6.81 4.59 -8.93
C ILE A 153 -7.92 3.84 -9.67
N PHE A 154 -8.97 3.46 -8.95
CA PHE A 154 -10.08 2.67 -9.46
C PHE A 154 -11.32 3.56 -9.45
N ARG A 155 -11.55 4.26 -10.57
CA ARG A 155 -12.82 4.97 -10.78
C ARG A 155 -13.96 3.92 -10.81
N PRO A 156 -15.14 4.24 -10.24
CA PRO A 156 -16.32 3.38 -10.35
C PRO A 156 -16.67 3.05 -11.80
#